data_AF-A0A4Q0YT74-F1
#
_entry.id   AF-A0A4Q0YT74-F1
#
_cell.length_a   1.000
_cell.length_b   1.000
_cell.length_c   1.000
_cell.angle_alpha   90.00
_cell.angle_beta   90.00
_cell.angle_gamma   90.00
#
_symmetry.space_group_name_H-M   'P 1'
#
loop_
_entity.id
_entity.type
_entity.pdbx_description
1 polymer ?
#
loop_
_entity_poly.entity_id
_entity_poly.type
_entity_poly.pdbx_seq_one_letter_code
_entity_poly.pdbx_strand_id
1 'polypeptide(L)'
;MWWRWVPKTSRRTLGWTIATEIIHPWLGRPAGWWFSYRQLNEWLWKDGVNRKNTSDVRDMLFREFEFLEPLLEEQPFIMGSHPSVADYGYFASMFRHFGNDPVSAETMRMQAPNTYEWLARLWNAKPDKLSAEQIWHEPTQPFWLPMLDRIANDYLPYLKQNAEAYLADQKRFDFAGKSLQFNGTKATAYRVWCYCQLQKAFHDLSKEHKEKVRTYFNDVEGFDQFVNAKVIDVNMDQNYMLPWRPKDQKRPGFTPSIWIFGQPRN
;
A
#
# COMPACT_ATOMS: atom_id res chain seq x y z
N MET A 1 0.20 -0.12 8.38
CA MET A 1 -0.11 0.74 9.55
C MET A 1 -0.26 -0.03 10.86
N TRP A 2 -0.78 -1.26 10.87
CA TRP A 2 -0.94 -2.05 12.09
C TRP A 2 0.35 -2.23 12.88
N TRP A 3 1.41 -2.75 12.23
CA TRP A 3 2.72 -3.03 12.84
C TRP A 3 3.43 -1.79 13.38
N ARG A 4 3.11 -0.62 12.84
CA ARG A 4 3.63 0.67 13.29
C ARG A 4 3.02 1.11 14.62
N TRP A 5 1.69 1.03 14.71
CA TRP A 5 0.93 1.73 15.75
C TRP A 5 0.29 0.82 16.80
N VAL A 6 0.09 -0.47 16.52
CA VAL A 6 -0.51 -1.41 17.47
C VAL A 6 0.54 -1.98 18.44
N PRO A 7 1.68 -2.52 17.98
CA PRO A 7 2.74 -2.95 18.88
C PRO A 7 3.25 -1.79 19.74
N LYS A 8 3.28 -2.00 21.07
CA LYS A 8 3.62 -0.96 22.04
C LYS A 8 5.03 -0.40 21.82
N THR A 9 5.99 -1.26 21.48
CA THR A 9 7.38 -0.89 21.20
C THR A 9 7.47 0.02 19.98
N SER A 10 6.97 -0.42 18.82
CA SER A 10 6.95 0.40 17.59
C SER A 10 6.24 1.75 17.81
N ARG A 11 5.04 1.72 18.41
CA ARG A 11 4.24 2.92 18.64
C ARG A 11 4.97 3.94 19.49
N ARG A 12 5.58 3.52 20.60
CA ARG A 12 6.27 4.42 21.52
C ARG A 12 7.52 5.01 20.89
N THR A 13 8.33 4.19 20.24
CA THR A 13 9.56 4.64 19.58
C THR A 13 9.22 5.67 18.51
N LEU A 14 8.35 5.34 17.56
CA LEU A 14 8.06 6.22 16.42
C LEU A 14 7.23 7.43 16.80
N GLY A 15 6.25 7.25 17.68
CA GLY A 15 5.48 8.37 18.22
C GLY A 15 6.39 9.40 18.87
N TRP A 16 7.34 8.95 19.69
CA TRP A 16 8.30 9.84 20.34
C TRP A 16 9.26 10.49 19.34
N THR A 17 9.90 9.71 18.46
CA THR A 17 10.86 10.23 17.46
C THR A 17 10.23 11.29 16.57
N ILE A 18 9.06 11.01 15.99
CA ILE A 18 8.34 11.97 15.13
C ILE A 18 7.97 13.22 15.92
N ALA A 19 7.49 13.07 17.15
CA ALA A 19 7.12 14.23 17.96
C ALA A 19 8.33 15.09 18.33
N THR A 20 9.49 14.50 18.62
CA THR A 20 10.73 15.26 18.92
C THR A 20 11.34 15.95 17.71
N GLU A 21 11.09 15.47 16.49
CA GLU A 21 11.53 16.13 15.26
C GLU A 21 10.69 17.37 14.93
N ILE A 22 9.44 17.42 15.39
CA ILE A 22 8.48 18.47 15.04
C ILE A 22 8.26 19.45 16.22
N ILE A 23 8.40 18.98 17.45
CA ILE A 23 8.08 19.71 18.69
C ILE A 23 9.30 19.62 19.62
N HIS A 24 9.50 20.65 20.45
CA HIS A 24 10.57 20.68 21.43
C HIS A 24 10.62 19.38 22.26
N PRO A 25 11.81 18.76 22.46
CA PRO A 25 11.97 17.46 23.11
C PRO A 25 11.25 17.23 24.45
N TRP A 26 11.09 18.26 25.28
CA TRP A 26 10.41 18.15 26.58
C TRP A 26 8.91 17.79 26.44
N LEU A 27 8.28 18.15 25.32
CA LEU A 27 6.91 17.78 24.96
C LEU A 27 6.84 16.52 24.10
N GLY A 28 7.99 15.96 23.67
CA GLY A 28 8.03 14.87 22.69
C GLY A 28 7.28 13.62 23.13
N ARG A 29 7.33 13.27 24.43
CA ARG A 29 6.61 12.10 24.97
C ARG A 29 5.08 12.26 24.95
N PRO A 30 4.48 13.30 25.57
CA PRO A 30 3.03 13.48 25.53
C PRO A 30 2.52 13.72 24.11
N ALA A 31 3.23 14.50 23.30
CA ALA A 31 2.86 14.73 21.90
C ALA A 31 2.96 13.45 21.06
N GLY A 32 3.97 12.61 21.30
CA GLY A 32 4.13 11.33 20.61
C GLY A 32 3.03 10.31 20.93
N TRP A 33 2.56 10.27 22.18
CA TRP A 33 1.40 9.48 22.55
C TRP A 33 0.14 9.94 21.83
N TRP A 34 -0.13 11.26 21.85
CA TRP A 34 -1.29 11.85 21.20
C TRP A 34 -1.27 11.61 19.68
N PHE A 35 -0.13 11.85 19.04
CA PHE A 35 0.08 11.58 17.61
C PHE A 35 -0.19 10.12 17.26
N SER A 36 0.34 9.20 18.05
CA SER A 36 0.13 7.77 17.85
C SER A 36 -1.35 7.38 17.95
N TYR A 37 -2.08 7.95 18.92
CA TYR A 37 -3.52 7.71 19.07
C TYR A 37 -4.29 8.24 17.85
N ARG A 38 -3.94 9.42 17.36
CA ARG A 38 -4.52 9.99 16.13
C ARG A 38 -4.27 9.08 14.92
N GLN A 39 -3.07 8.54 14.79
CA GLN A 39 -2.71 7.64 13.69
C GLN A 39 -3.47 6.31 13.76
N LEU A 40 -3.64 5.74 14.96
CA LEU A 40 -4.50 4.56 15.18
C LEU A 40 -5.95 4.84 14.75
N ASN A 41 -6.49 5.97 15.19
CA ASN A 41 -7.85 6.37 14.87
C ASN A 41 -8.04 6.57 13.36
N GLU A 42 -7.17 7.35 12.72
CA GLU A 42 -7.34 7.66 11.30
C GLU A 42 -7.08 6.45 10.41
N TRP A 43 -6.03 5.67 10.66
CA TRP A 43 -5.57 4.64 9.71
C TRP A 43 -5.94 3.20 10.02
N LEU A 44 -6.50 2.92 11.20
CA LEU A 44 -7.01 1.59 11.53
C LEU A 44 -8.49 1.66 11.85
N TRP A 45 -8.89 2.40 12.88
CA TRP A 45 -10.27 2.32 13.37
C TRP A 45 -11.29 2.91 12.39
N LYS A 46 -10.98 4.05 11.77
CA LYS A 46 -11.84 4.61 10.71
C LYS A 46 -11.85 3.77 9.43
N ASP A 47 -10.91 2.84 9.26
CA ASP A 47 -10.87 1.86 8.16
C ASP A 47 -11.47 0.50 8.59
N GLY A 48 -12.29 0.47 9.65
CA GLY A 48 -13.03 -0.73 10.05
C GLY A 48 -12.24 -1.76 10.86
N VAL A 49 -10.97 -1.46 11.19
CA VAL A 49 -10.15 -2.33 12.04
C VAL A 49 -10.62 -2.25 13.48
N ASN A 50 -10.94 -3.40 14.06
CA ASN A 50 -11.44 -3.54 15.42
C ASN A 50 -10.87 -4.81 16.07
N ARG A 51 -11.33 -5.13 17.29
CA ARG A 51 -10.80 -6.29 18.04
C ARG A 51 -11.04 -7.63 17.36
N LYS A 52 -12.07 -7.76 16.51
CA LYS A 52 -12.43 -9.02 15.86
C LYS A 52 -11.55 -9.35 14.65
N ASN A 53 -11.10 -8.33 13.90
CA ASN A 53 -10.31 -8.51 12.66
C ASN A 53 -8.87 -7.99 12.77
N THR A 54 -8.42 -7.60 13.97
CA THR A 54 -7.08 -7.06 14.17
C THR A 54 -5.96 -8.06 13.85
N SER A 55 -6.20 -9.37 14.03
CA SER A 55 -5.26 -10.42 13.65
C SER A 55 -5.12 -10.49 12.15
N ASP A 56 -6.23 -10.39 11.41
CA ASP A 56 -6.23 -10.51 9.96
C ASP A 56 -5.40 -9.38 9.33
N VAL A 57 -5.52 -8.15 9.86
CA VAL A 57 -4.71 -7.00 9.43
C VAL A 57 -3.23 -7.15 9.80
N ARG A 58 -2.91 -7.76 10.96
CA ARG A 58 -1.53 -8.10 11.30
C ARG A 58 -0.96 -9.09 10.30
N ASP A 59 -1.73 -10.12 9.99
CA ASP A 59 -1.30 -11.28 9.21
C ASP A 59 -1.19 -11.01 7.72
N MET A 60 -1.73 -9.88 7.24
CA MET A 60 -1.44 -9.37 5.90
C MET A 60 0.06 -9.30 5.61
N LEU A 61 0.91 -8.94 6.59
CA LEU A 61 2.36 -8.93 6.37
C LEU A 61 2.92 -10.32 6.06
N PHE A 62 2.43 -11.36 6.74
CA PHE A 62 2.90 -12.74 6.49
C PHE A 62 2.43 -13.24 5.13
N ARG A 63 1.23 -12.84 4.68
CA ARG A 63 0.75 -13.13 3.31
C ARG A 63 1.60 -12.46 2.24
N GLU A 64 2.22 -11.32 2.54
CA GLU A 64 3.20 -10.71 1.64
C GLU A 64 4.48 -11.55 1.56
N PHE A 65 4.90 -12.18 2.67
CA PHE A 65 6.06 -13.06 2.68
C PHE A 65 5.82 -14.36 1.89
N GLU A 66 4.60 -14.90 1.91
CA GLU A 66 4.22 -16.07 1.07
C GLU A 66 4.47 -15.83 -0.43
N PHE A 67 4.44 -14.59 -0.88
CA PHE A 67 4.77 -14.20 -2.25
C PHE A 67 6.23 -13.79 -2.41
N LEU A 68 6.68 -12.81 -1.61
CA LEU A 68 7.97 -12.15 -1.82
C LEU A 68 9.15 -13.05 -1.50
N GLU A 69 9.03 -13.90 -0.48
CA GLU A 69 10.17 -14.69 0.00
C GLU A 69 10.65 -15.74 -1.02
N PRO A 70 9.79 -16.63 -1.56
CA PRO A 70 10.19 -17.56 -2.62
C PRO A 70 10.54 -16.83 -3.92
N LEU A 71 9.86 -15.73 -4.26
CA LEU A 71 10.19 -14.95 -5.46
C LEU A 71 11.62 -14.41 -5.37
N LEU A 72 11.98 -13.81 -4.24
CA LEU A 72 13.28 -13.15 -4.05
C LEU A 72 14.42 -14.14 -3.76
N GLU A 73 14.10 -15.42 -3.56
CA GLU A 73 15.05 -16.52 -3.59
C GLU A 73 15.53 -16.80 -5.02
N GLU A 74 14.64 -16.69 -6.01
CA GLU A 74 14.95 -17.01 -7.42
C GLU A 74 15.50 -15.81 -8.21
N GLN A 75 15.12 -14.59 -7.85
CA GLN A 75 15.44 -13.39 -8.63
C GLN A 75 15.69 -12.14 -7.76
N PRO A 76 16.51 -11.19 -8.23
CA PRO A 76 16.92 -10.08 -7.38
C PRO A 76 15.87 -8.97 -7.20
N PHE A 77 14.89 -8.85 -8.10
CA PHE A 77 13.82 -7.85 -8.09
C PHE A 77 12.50 -8.49 -8.54
N ILE A 78 11.36 -7.83 -8.31
CA ILE A 78 10.02 -8.42 -8.49
C ILE A 78 9.76 -8.93 -9.92
N MET A 79 10.28 -8.23 -10.94
CA MET A 79 10.09 -8.62 -12.35
C MET A 79 11.35 -9.22 -13.00
N GLY A 80 12.43 -9.42 -12.25
CA GLY A 80 13.62 -10.10 -12.73
C GLY A 80 14.93 -9.48 -12.25
N SER A 81 15.86 -9.28 -13.17
CA SER A 81 17.23 -8.84 -12.90
C SER A 81 17.38 -7.36 -12.52
N HIS A 82 16.38 -6.53 -12.78
CA HIS A 82 16.45 -5.07 -12.62
C HIS A 82 15.23 -4.51 -11.84
N PRO A 83 15.40 -3.39 -11.12
CA PRO A 83 14.27 -2.68 -10.51
C PRO A 83 13.20 -2.30 -11.53
N SER A 84 11.95 -2.59 -11.21
CA SER A 84 10.78 -2.27 -12.02
C SER A 84 9.80 -1.35 -11.28
N VAL A 85 8.72 -0.93 -11.96
CA VAL A 85 7.61 -0.21 -11.33
C VAL A 85 7.00 -1.01 -10.16
N ALA A 86 6.97 -2.34 -10.26
CA ALA A 86 6.50 -3.20 -9.18
C ALA A 86 7.37 -3.05 -7.92
N ASP A 87 8.70 -3.05 -8.09
CA ASP A 87 9.64 -2.87 -6.98
C ASP A 87 9.43 -1.53 -6.30
N TYR A 88 9.37 -0.43 -7.06
CA TYR A 88 9.16 0.90 -6.48
C TYR A 88 7.82 1.04 -5.77
N GLY A 89 6.76 0.41 -6.29
CA GLY A 89 5.44 0.38 -5.67
C GLY A 89 5.44 -0.34 -4.32
N TYR A 90 6.06 -1.53 -4.26
CA TYR A 90 6.18 -2.30 -3.01
C TYR A 90 7.12 -1.63 -2.00
N PHE A 91 8.22 -1.07 -2.49
CA PHE A 91 9.31 -0.59 -1.67
C PHE A 91 8.91 0.53 -0.72
N ALA A 92 8.03 1.45 -1.16
CA ALA A 92 7.64 2.59 -0.34
C ALA A 92 7.10 2.16 1.04
N SER A 93 6.18 1.20 1.07
CA SER A 93 5.61 0.67 2.31
C SER A 93 6.55 -0.34 2.97
N MET A 94 7.13 -1.26 2.20
CA MET A 94 8.02 -2.30 2.72
C MET A 94 9.24 -1.71 3.42
N PHE A 95 9.93 -0.75 2.81
CA PHE A 95 11.08 -0.09 3.42
C PHE A 95 10.67 0.75 4.63
N ARG A 96 9.76 1.73 4.45
CA ARG A 96 9.53 2.73 5.50
C ARG A 96 8.78 2.16 6.69
N HIS A 97 7.83 1.25 6.48
CA HIS A 97 6.96 0.73 7.54
C HIS A 97 7.42 -0.63 8.06
N PHE A 98 7.76 -1.55 7.16
CA PHE A 98 7.99 -2.92 7.58
C PHE A 98 9.47 -3.19 7.92
N GLY A 99 10.41 -2.70 7.11
CA GLY A 99 11.85 -2.89 7.30
C GLY A 99 12.53 -1.95 8.30
N ASN A 100 11.88 -0.84 8.69
CA ASN A 100 12.45 0.16 9.60
C ASN A 100 11.74 0.27 10.96
N ASP A 101 10.47 -0.12 11.09
CA ASP A 101 9.78 -0.07 12.37
C ASP A 101 10.23 -1.25 13.25
N PRO A 102 10.47 -1.07 14.57
CA PRO A 102 11.17 -2.07 15.38
C PRO A 102 10.62 -3.50 15.27
N VAL A 103 9.31 -3.67 15.48
CA VAL A 103 8.69 -5.00 15.58
C VAL A 103 8.54 -5.65 14.22
N SER A 104 8.12 -4.91 13.18
CA SER A 104 8.01 -5.51 11.83
C SER A 104 9.37 -5.77 11.21
N ALA A 105 10.40 -4.95 11.52
CA ALA A 105 11.74 -5.13 10.99
C ALA A 105 12.40 -6.37 11.60
N GLU A 106 12.20 -6.60 12.90
CA GLU A 106 12.56 -7.86 13.55
C GLU A 106 11.79 -9.04 12.96
N THR A 107 10.47 -8.91 12.79
CA THR A 107 9.63 -9.96 12.20
C THR A 107 10.10 -10.35 10.80
N MET A 108 10.34 -9.37 9.92
CA MET A 108 10.81 -9.60 8.55
C MET A 108 12.20 -10.22 8.52
N ARG A 109 13.15 -9.77 9.37
CA ARG A 109 14.47 -10.39 9.46
C ARG A 109 14.42 -11.87 9.86
N MET A 110 13.46 -12.24 10.71
CA MET A 110 13.35 -13.61 11.20
C MET A 110 12.56 -14.54 10.27
N GLN A 111 11.59 -14.01 9.51
CA GLN A 111 10.64 -14.83 8.76
C GLN A 111 10.69 -14.64 7.25
N ALA A 112 11.32 -13.56 6.77
CA ALA A 112 11.44 -13.23 5.35
C ALA A 112 12.78 -12.53 5.05
N PRO A 113 13.92 -13.21 5.29
CA PRO A 113 15.25 -12.64 5.10
C PRO A 113 15.54 -12.21 3.65
N ASN A 114 15.06 -12.92 2.61
CA ASN A 114 15.24 -12.50 1.21
C ASN A 114 14.48 -11.20 0.95
N THR A 115 13.27 -11.08 1.51
CA THR A 115 12.48 -9.85 1.47
C THR A 115 13.20 -8.70 2.18
N TYR A 116 13.83 -8.96 3.33
CA TYR A 116 14.61 -7.95 4.05
C TYR A 116 15.85 -7.51 3.28
N GLU A 117 16.56 -8.45 2.65
CA GLU A 117 17.74 -8.16 1.83
C GLU A 117 17.37 -7.32 0.59
N TRP A 118 16.26 -7.66 -0.08
CA TRP A 118 15.75 -6.92 -1.24
C TRP A 118 15.54 -5.43 -0.93
N LEU A 119 15.14 -5.08 0.29
CA LEU A 119 15.03 -3.68 0.71
C LEU A 119 16.38 -2.94 0.61
N ALA A 120 17.44 -3.53 1.13
CA ALA A 120 18.77 -2.94 1.06
C ALA A 120 19.31 -2.93 -0.38
N ARG A 121 19.04 -4.00 -1.13
CA ARG A 121 19.41 -4.16 -2.54
C ARG A 121 18.81 -3.05 -3.40
N LEU A 122 17.50 -2.82 -3.29
CA LEU A 122 16.82 -1.77 -4.04
C LEU A 122 17.26 -0.37 -3.61
N TRP A 123 17.41 -0.12 -2.31
CA TRP A 123 17.87 1.20 -1.81
C TRP A 123 19.26 1.57 -2.34
N ASN A 124 20.14 0.58 -2.52
CA ASN A 124 21.51 0.77 -3.02
C ASN A 124 21.65 0.54 -4.53
N ALA A 125 20.56 0.24 -5.24
CA ALA A 125 20.57 -0.02 -6.66
C ALA A 125 20.99 1.24 -7.42
N LYS A 126 21.95 1.09 -8.33
CA LYS A 126 22.40 2.15 -9.23
C LYS A 126 22.70 1.55 -10.60
N PRO A 127 22.44 2.26 -11.71
CA PRO A 127 22.67 1.73 -13.06
C PRO A 127 24.09 1.19 -13.28
N ASP A 128 25.11 1.83 -12.69
CA ASP A 128 26.52 1.43 -12.78
C ASP A 128 26.87 0.14 -12.01
N LYS A 129 25.96 -0.33 -11.13
CA LYS A 129 26.13 -1.56 -10.33
C LYS A 129 25.33 -2.74 -10.86
N LEU A 130 24.47 -2.54 -11.85
CA LEU A 130 23.62 -3.59 -12.43
C LEU A 130 24.29 -4.19 -13.66
N SER A 131 23.90 -5.41 -14.03
CA SER A 131 24.36 -6.03 -15.28
C SER A 131 23.90 -5.20 -16.48
N ALA A 132 24.71 -5.16 -17.54
CA ALA A 132 24.31 -4.47 -18.78
C ALA A 132 23.09 -5.15 -19.44
N GLU A 133 22.98 -6.47 -19.29
CA GLU A 133 21.86 -7.26 -19.80
C GLU A 133 20.69 -7.27 -18.82
N GLN A 134 19.48 -6.98 -19.32
CA GLN A 134 18.23 -7.03 -18.58
C GLN A 134 17.47 -8.32 -18.90
N ILE A 135 17.30 -9.14 -17.87
CA ILE A 135 16.46 -10.34 -17.87
C ILE A 135 15.16 -10.02 -17.13
N TRP A 136 14.03 -10.21 -17.81
CA TRP A 136 12.69 -10.04 -17.28
C TRP A 136 11.99 -11.40 -17.18
N HIS A 137 11.29 -11.64 -16.08
CA HIS A 137 10.52 -12.85 -15.84
C HIS A 137 9.03 -12.55 -15.88
N GLU A 138 8.29 -13.44 -16.51
CA GLU A 138 6.84 -13.41 -16.54
C GLU A 138 6.27 -13.95 -15.22
N PRO A 139 5.10 -13.45 -14.75
CA PRO A 139 4.49 -13.88 -13.49
C PRO A 139 3.78 -15.23 -13.63
N THR A 140 4.52 -16.28 -14.00
CA THR A 140 3.99 -17.62 -14.29
C THR A 140 4.38 -18.67 -13.25
N GLN A 141 5.35 -18.38 -12.38
CA GLN A 141 5.75 -19.30 -11.33
C GLN A 141 4.67 -19.43 -10.24
N PRO A 142 4.55 -20.59 -9.55
CA PRO A 142 3.49 -20.83 -8.58
C PRO A 142 3.42 -19.82 -7.42
N PHE A 143 4.56 -19.25 -7.03
CA PHE A 143 4.60 -18.27 -5.95
C PHE A 143 3.86 -16.96 -6.28
N TRP A 144 3.53 -16.67 -7.54
CA TRP A 144 2.73 -15.50 -7.92
C TRP A 144 1.25 -15.64 -7.53
N LEU A 145 0.73 -16.87 -7.46
CA LEU A 145 -0.70 -17.12 -7.29
C LEU A 145 -1.26 -16.48 -6.00
N PRO A 146 -0.63 -16.59 -4.81
CA PRO A 146 -1.13 -15.93 -3.60
C PRO A 146 -1.29 -14.41 -3.74
N MET A 147 -0.38 -13.74 -4.46
CA MET A 147 -0.46 -12.31 -4.71
C MET A 147 -1.59 -11.96 -5.68
N LEU A 148 -1.64 -12.66 -6.81
CA LEU A 148 -2.65 -12.45 -7.85
C LEU A 148 -4.06 -12.70 -7.31
N ASP A 149 -4.23 -13.74 -6.48
CA ASP A 149 -5.48 -14.03 -5.77
C ASP A 149 -5.93 -12.85 -4.91
N ARG A 150 -5.04 -12.30 -4.08
CA ARG A 150 -5.36 -11.14 -3.22
C ARG A 150 -5.65 -9.88 -4.02
N ILE A 151 -4.92 -9.63 -5.09
CA ILE A 151 -5.17 -8.49 -5.98
C ILE A 151 -6.59 -8.57 -6.54
N ALA A 152 -6.93 -9.69 -7.14
CA ALA A 152 -8.20 -9.87 -7.83
C ALA A 152 -9.41 -10.02 -6.89
N ASN A 153 -9.23 -10.67 -5.74
CA ASN A 153 -10.34 -11.04 -4.87
C ASN A 153 -10.49 -10.19 -3.60
N ASP A 154 -9.49 -9.37 -3.26
CA ASP A 154 -9.58 -8.45 -2.12
C ASP A 154 -9.32 -6.99 -2.52
N TYR A 155 -8.19 -6.71 -3.18
CA TYR A 155 -7.78 -5.32 -3.44
C TYR A 155 -8.62 -4.62 -4.52
N LEU A 156 -8.82 -5.26 -5.68
CA LEU A 156 -9.68 -4.70 -6.74
C LEU A 156 -11.15 -4.57 -6.28
N PRO A 157 -11.75 -5.57 -5.60
CA PRO A 157 -13.07 -5.43 -5.00
C PRO A 157 -13.15 -4.31 -3.96
N TYR A 158 -12.10 -4.13 -3.15
CA TYR A 158 -12.02 -3.03 -2.18
C TYR A 158 -12.08 -1.66 -2.87
N LEU A 159 -11.27 -1.46 -3.91
CA LEU A 159 -11.25 -0.23 -4.68
C LEU A 159 -12.60 0.04 -5.37
N LYS A 160 -13.22 -0.99 -5.95
CA LYS A 160 -14.55 -0.93 -6.56
C LYS A 160 -15.62 -0.51 -5.56
N GLN A 161 -15.72 -1.20 -4.42
CA GLN A 161 -16.71 -0.90 -3.37
C GLN A 161 -16.51 0.51 -2.78
N ASN A 162 -15.25 0.94 -2.60
CA ASN A 162 -14.94 2.32 -2.22
C ASN A 162 -15.45 3.33 -3.26
N ALA A 163 -15.27 3.04 -4.56
CA ALA A 163 -15.74 3.90 -5.63
C ALA A 163 -17.28 3.95 -5.71
N GLU A 164 -17.97 2.82 -5.56
CA GLU A 164 -19.43 2.76 -5.52
C GLU A 164 -19.99 3.56 -4.34
N ALA A 165 -19.42 3.38 -3.14
CA ALA A 165 -19.80 4.15 -1.96
C ALA A 165 -19.56 5.66 -2.15
N TYR A 166 -18.41 6.04 -2.71
CA TYR A 166 -18.08 7.43 -2.96
C TYR A 166 -19.04 8.09 -3.96
N LEU A 167 -19.38 7.39 -5.06
CA LEU A 167 -20.34 7.87 -6.06
C LEU A 167 -21.77 7.99 -5.51
N ALA A 168 -22.10 7.19 -4.50
CA ALA A 168 -23.37 7.25 -3.77
C ALA A 168 -23.37 8.29 -2.62
N ASP A 169 -22.34 9.16 -2.53
CA ASP A 169 -22.12 10.13 -1.45
C ASP A 169 -22.08 9.50 -0.04
N GLN A 170 -21.71 8.21 0.04
CA GLN A 170 -21.57 7.51 1.30
C GLN A 170 -20.18 7.77 1.89
N LYS A 171 -20.15 8.29 3.12
CA LYS A 171 -18.90 8.53 3.85
C LYS A 171 -18.21 7.25 4.31
N ARG A 172 -18.97 6.16 4.43
CA ARG A 172 -18.50 4.85 4.91
C ARG A 172 -19.22 3.72 4.18
N PHE A 173 -18.56 2.58 4.08
CA PHE A 173 -19.10 1.36 3.51
C PHE A 173 -18.57 0.13 4.23
N ASP A 174 -19.29 -0.98 4.12
CA ASP A 174 -18.87 -2.27 4.65
C ASP A 174 -18.15 -3.03 3.53
N PHE A 175 -16.82 -3.15 3.64
CA PHE A 175 -16.04 -3.88 2.67
C PHE A 175 -16.15 -5.39 2.91
N ALA A 176 -16.40 -6.13 1.83
CA ALA A 176 -16.27 -7.58 1.82
C ALA A 176 -15.41 -8.04 0.62
N GLY A 177 -14.29 -8.70 0.90
CA GLY A 177 -13.47 -9.43 -0.07
C GLY A 177 -13.53 -10.94 0.19
N LYS A 178 -12.70 -11.71 -0.53
CA LYS A 178 -12.56 -13.15 -0.32
C LYS A 178 -11.95 -13.48 1.03
N SER A 179 -10.92 -12.74 1.45
CA SER A 179 -10.13 -13.07 2.64
C SER A 179 -10.27 -12.06 3.78
N LEU A 180 -10.85 -10.88 3.52
CA LEU A 180 -10.96 -9.79 4.50
C LEU A 180 -12.35 -9.13 4.48
N GLN A 181 -12.81 -8.70 5.66
CA GLN A 181 -14.05 -7.94 5.83
C GLN A 181 -13.84 -6.78 6.80
N PHE A 182 -14.23 -5.56 6.39
CA PHE A 182 -14.05 -4.33 7.16
C PHE A 182 -15.32 -3.48 7.16
N ASN A 183 -16.08 -3.57 8.25
CA ASN A 183 -17.30 -2.78 8.41
C ASN A 183 -16.99 -1.33 8.78
N GLY A 184 -17.77 -0.40 8.22
CA GLY A 184 -17.65 1.02 8.47
C GLY A 184 -16.36 1.62 7.93
N THR A 185 -15.77 1.06 6.89
CA THR A 185 -14.56 1.60 6.24
C THR A 185 -14.84 2.98 5.66
N LYS A 186 -13.94 3.94 5.86
CA LYS A 186 -14.07 5.29 5.29
C LYS A 186 -13.91 5.27 3.77
N ALA A 187 -14.88 5.83 3.06
CA ALA A 187 -14.75 6.08 1.61
C ALA A 187 -13.75 7.22 1.37
N THR A 188 -12.88 7.09 0.37
CA THR A 188 -11.87 8.11 0.06
C THR A 188 -11.73 8.35 -1.45
N ALA A 189 -11.64 9.63 -1.83
CA ALA A 189 -11.50 10.06 -3.22
C ALA A 189 -10.22 9.52 -3.88
N TYR A 190 -9.09 9.51 -3.17
CA TYR A 190 -7.84 8.99 -3.71
C TYR A 190 -7.94 7.52 -4.12
N ARG A 191 -8.63 6.67 -3.34
CA ARG A 191 -8.84 5.26 -3.69
C ARG A 191 -9.75 5.10 -4.91
N VAL A 192 -10.69 6.04 -5.13
CA VAL A 192 -11.46 6.10 -6.40
C VAL A 192 -10.53 6.39 -7.57
N TRP A 193 -9.68 7.41 -7.44
CA TRP A 193 -8.71 7.75 -8.48
C TRP A 193 -7.79 6.57 -8.79
N CYS A 194 -7.25 5.86 -7.79
CA CYS A 194 -6.46 4.65 -8.01
C CYS A 194 -7.21 3.59 -8.83
N TYR A 195 -8.50 3.37 -8.54
CA TYR A 195 -9.32 2.43 -9.33
C TYR A 195 -9.46 2.88 -10.79
N CYS A 196 -9.77 4.17 -11.01
CA CYS A 196 -9.86 4.76 -12.35
C CYS A 196 -8.54 4.59 -13.12
N GLN A 197 -7.40 4.82 -12.48
CA GLN A 197 -6.09 4.67 -13.14
C GLN A 197 -5.80 3.22 -13.52
N LEU A 198 -6.20 2.25 -12.71
CA LEU A 198 -6.08 0.83 -13.06
C LEU A 198 -6.98 0.46 -14.24
N GLN A 199 -8.23 0.95 -14.27
CA GLN A 199 -9.13 0.74 -15.40
C GLN A 199 -8.56 1.35 -16.68
N LYS A 200 -8.12 2.62 -16.65
CA LYS A 200 -7.48 3.30 -17.78
C LYS A 200 -6.26 2.52 -18.28
N ALA A 201 -5.33 2.19 -17.39
CA ALA A 201 -4.12 1.45 -17.73
C ALA A 201 -4.45 0.10 -18.41
N PHE A 202 -5.44 -0.63 -17.91
CA PHE A 202 -5.87 -1.88 -18.54
C PHE A 202 -6.56 -1.64 -19.90
N HIS A 203 -7.41 -0.60 -20.03
CA HIS A 203 -8.08 -0.27 -21.29
C HIS A 203 -7.11 0.22 -22.37
N ASP A 204 -6.01 0.86 -22.00
CA ASP A 204 -4.98 1.36 -22.93
C ASP A 204 -4.08 0.24 -23.47
N LEU A 205 -4.11 -0.95 -22.86
CA LEU A 205 -3.38 -2.11 -23.38
C LEU A 205 -3.92 -2.56 -24.76
N SER A 206 -3.01 -3.04 -25.61
CA SER A 206 -3.34 -3.73 -26.86
C SER A 206 -4.19 -4.97 -26.57
N LYS A 207 -4.91 -5.46 -27.59
CA LYS A 207 -5.72 -6.69 -27.46
C LYS A 207 -4.86 -7.88 -27.00
N GLU A 208 -3.66 -8.01 -27.55
CA GLU A 208 -2.70 -9.05 -27.19
C GLU A 208 -2.26 -8.94 -25.73
N HIS A 209 -1.90 -7.74 -25.26
CA HIS A 209 -1.48 -7.55 -23.87
C HIS A 209 -2.62 -7.72 -22.87
N LYS A 210 -3.86 -7.35 -23.23
CA LYS A 210 -5.03 -7.64 -22.39
C LYS A 210 -5.23 -9.14 -22.20
N GLU A 211 -5.11 -9.90 -23.28
CA GLU A 211 -5.24 -11.36 -23.23
C GLU A 211 -4.11 -11.96 -22.38
N LYS A 212 -2.88 -11.50 -22.57
CA LYS A 212 -1.73 -11.93 -21.76
C LYS A 212 -1.91 -11.63 -20.27
N VAL A 213 -2.45 -10.46 -19.91
CA VAL A 213 -2.75 -10.16 -18.50
C VAL A 213 -3.84 -11.09 -17.97
N ARG A 214 -4.91 -11.34 -18.75
CA ARG A 214 -5.96 -12.29 -18.36
C ARG A 214 -5.39 -13.68 -18.08
N THR A 215 -4.43 -14.16 -18.87
CA THR A 215 -3.86 -15.50 -18.65
C THR A 215 -3.13 -15.65 -17.32
N TYR A 216 -2.53 -14.59 -16.77
CA TYR A 216 -1.93 -14.64 -15.43
C TYR A 216 -2.97 -14.83 -14.32
N PHE A 217 -4.22 -14.44 -14.55
CA PHE A 217 -5.32 -14.56 -13.59
C PHE A 217 -6.27 -15.73 -13.89
N ASN A 218 -5.91 -16.67 -14.77
CA ASN A 218 -6.80 -17.78 -15.17
C ASN A 218 -7.36 -18.58 -13.99
N ASP A 219 -6.56 -18.77 -12.93
CA ASP A 219 -6.97 -19.51 -11.72
C ASP A 219 -7.60 -18.60 -10.65
N VAL A 220 -7.98 -17.37 -11.00
CA VAL A 220 -8.40 -16.32 -10.07
C VAL A 220 -9.65 -15.58 -10.56
N GLU A 221 -10.80 -15.97 -10.03
CA GLU A 221 -12.12 -15.52 -10.51
C GLU A 221 -12.36 -14.00 -10.42
N GLY A 222 -11.84 -13.32 -9.40
CA GLY A 222 -12.13 -11.89 -9.14
C GLY A 222 -11.65 -10.93 -10.22
N PHE A 223 -10.71 -11.34 -11.07
CA PHE A 223 -10.15 -10.45 -12.08
C PHE A 223 -11.15 -10.14 -13.21
N ASP A 224 -11.98 -11.11 -13.60
CA ASP A 224 -13.01 -10.88 -14.61
C ASP A 224 -14.07 -9.88 -14.13
N GLN A 225 -14.34 -9.81 -12.83
CA GLN A 225 -15.24 -8.79 -12.28
C GLN A 225 -14.68 -7.38 -12.47
N PHE A 226 -13.36 -7.21 -12.33
CA PHE A 226 -12.69 -5.94 -12.62
C PHE A 226 -12.75 -5.58 -14.10
N VAL A 227 -12.46 -6.54 -14.99
CA VAL A 227 -12.46 -6.29 -16.44
C VAL A 227 -13.85 -5.95 -16.97
N ASN A 228 -14.89 -6.59 -16.44
CA ASN A 228 -16.28 -6.35 -16.85
C ASN A 228 -16.96 -5.20 -16.07
N ALA A 229 -16.28 -4.62 -15.08
CA ALA A 229 -16.84 -3.51 -14.30
C ALA A 229 -17.07 -2.29 -15.19
N LYS A 230 -18.14 -1.54 -14.90
CA LYS A 230 -18.37 -0.24 -15.52
C LYS A 230 -17.16 0.68 -15.27
N VAL A 231 -16.68 1.34 -16.32
CA VAL A 231 -15.61 2.34 -16.20
C VAL A 231 -16.12 3.51 -15.35
N ILE A 232 -15.34 3.85 -14.33
CA ILE A 232 -15.59 5.01 -13.47
C ILE A 232 -14.61 6.10 -13.89
N ASP A 233 -15.13 7.30 -14.14
CA ASP A 233 -14.30 8.50 -14.32
C ASP A 233 -14.88 9.63 -13.47
N VAL A 234 -14.03 10.15 -12.57
CA VAL A 234 -14.35 11.24 -11.66
C VAL A 234 -13.56 12.51 -11.98
N ASN A 235 -12.86 12.56 -13.13
CA ASN A 235 -12.06 13.70 -13.61
C ASN A 235 -11.13 14.28 -12.52
N MET A 236 -10.42 13.41 -11.82
CA MET A 236 -9.52 13.79 -10.72
C MET A 236 -8.04 13.87 -11.14
N ASP A 237 -7.71 13.63 -12.41
CA ASP A 237 -6.31 13.51 -12.86
C ASP A 237 -5.49 14.77 -12.59
N GLN A 238 -6.11 15.95 -12.75
CA GLN A 238 -5.45 17.23 -12.48
C GLN A 238 -4.98 17.39 -11.03
N ASN A 239 -5.64 16.71 -10.07
CA ASN A 239 -5.27 16.76 -8.65
C ASN A 239 -4.00 15.93 -8.34
N TYR A 240 -3.58 15.08 -9.28
CA TYR A 240 -2.49 14.12 -9.09
C TYR A 240 -1.39 14.23 -10.16
N MET A 241 -1.44 15.22 -11.05
CA MET A 241 -0.36 15.49 -12.00
C MET A 241 0.92 15.94 -11.29
N LEU A 242 2.07 15.43 -11.74
CA LEU A 242 3.38 15.86 -11.27
C LEU A 242 3.92 17.03 -12.13
N PRO A 243 4.63 18.01 -11.54
CA PRO A 243 4.85 18.18 -10.11
C PRO A 243 3.54 18.55 -9.40
N TRP A 244 3.32 17.94 -8.22
CA TRP A 244 2.04 17.98 -7.48
C TRP A 244 1.53 19.39 -7.18
N ARG A 245 2.39 20.42 -7.34
CA ARG A 245 2.07 21.84 -7.44
C ARG A 245 3.10 22.54 -8.34
N PRO A 246 2.72 23.52 -9.18
CA PRO A 246 3.68 24.47 -9.75
C PRO A 246 4.39 25.25 -8.62
N LYS A 247 5.59 25.79 -8.88
CA LYS A 247 6.46 26.50 -7.91
C LYS A 247 5.77 27.68 -7.20
N ASP A 248 4.59 28.09 -7.67
CA ASP A 248 3.97 29.38 -7.38
C ASP A 248 2.86 29.30 -6.31
N GLN A 249 2.47 28.09 -5.89
CA GLN A 249 1.54 27.91 -4.77
C GLN A 249 2.28 27.75 -3.43
N LYS A 250 2.11 28.74 -2.54
CA LYS A 250 2.59 28.65 -1.15
C LYS A 250 2.01 27.40 -0.47
N ARG A 251 2.87 26.64 0.22
CA ARG A 251 2.40 25.59 1.14
C ARG A 251 1.40 26.23 2.11
N PRO A 252 0.17 25.70 2.29
CA PRO A 252 -0.64 26.13 3.42
C PRO A 252 0.22 25.89 4.66
N GLY A 253 0.43 26.95 5.44
CA GLY A 253 1.18 26.83 6.70
C GLY A 253 0.56 25.72 7.56
N PHE A 254 1.36 25.13 8.45
CA PHE A 254 0.83 24.23 9.46
C PHE A 254 -0.16 25.02 10.33
N THR A 255 -1.44 24.94 10.01
CA THR A 255 -2.50 25.58 10.79
C THR A 255 -2.64 24.87 12.14
N PRO A 256 -3.09 25.56 13.20
CA PRO A 256 -3.43 24.91 14.46
C PRO A 256 -4.42 23.75 14.26
N SER A 257 -5.33 23.84 13.28
CA SER A 257 -6.23 22.75 12.93
C SER A 257 -5.51 21.52 12.36
N ILE A 258 -4.51 21.68 11.50
CA ILE A 258 -3.68 20.56 11.02
C ILE A 258 -2.86 19.98 12.18
N TRP A 259 -2.40 20.81 13.11
CA TRP A 259 -1.68 20.35 14.28
C TRP A 259 -2.58 19.55 15.23
N ILE A 260 -3.84 19.96 15.42
CA ILE A 260 -4.81 19.34 16.34
C ILE A 260 -5.56 18.16 15.69
N PHE A 261 -5.83 18.18 14.39
CA PHE A 261 -6.65 17.16 13.73
C PHE A 261 -5.87 16.31 12.73
N GLY A 262 -4.62 16.69 12.44
CA GLY A 262 -3.82 16.10 11.36
C GLY A 262 -4.20 16.66 9.99
N GLN A 263 -3.39 16.32 8.99
CA GLN A 263 -3.76 16.59 7.60
C GLN A 263 -4.96 15.72 7.21
N PRO A 264 -5.92 16.25 6.42
CA PRO A 264 -6.96 15.44 5.78
C PRO A 264 -6.33 14.28 5.01
N ARG A 265 -7.02 13.14 4.94
CA ARG A 265 -6.66 12.08 3.99
C ARG A 265 -6.90 12.61 2.58
N ASN A 266 -5.81 12.75 1.81
CA ASN A 266 -5.71 13.08 0.38
C ASN A 266 -6.84 13.95 -0.15
#